data_AF-A0A846Q3Y4-F1
#
_entry.id   AF-A0A846Q3Y4-F1
#
_cell.length_a   1.000
_cell.length_b   1.000
_cell.length_c   1.000
_cell.angle_alpha   90.00
_cell.angle_beta   90.00
_cell.angle_gamma   90.00
#
_symmetry.space_group_name_H-M   'P 1'
#
loop_
_entity.id
_entity.type
_entity.pdbx_description
1 polymer ?
#
loop_
_entity_poly.entity_id
_entity_poly.type
_entity_poly.pdbx_seq_one_letter_code
_entity_poly.pdbx_strand_id
1 'polypeptide(L)' 'MIVAHPDETVHEALDRLYERDIGRLPVVDREDPNRLIGIISRSDIIRAFEIGKERPVE' A
#
# COMPACT_ATOMS: atom_id res chain seq x y z
N MET A 1 0.71 -10.57 -12.37
CA MET A 1 -0.08 -9.89 -11.32
C MET A 1 0.88 -9.51 -10.21
N ILE A 2 0.86 -8.27 -9.73
CA ILE A 2 1.70 -7.82 -8.61
C ILE A 2 0.83 -7.59 -7.39
N VAL A 3 1.34 -7.96 -6.22
CA VAL A 3 0.65 -7.91 -4.93
C VAL A 3 1.52 -7.16 -3.94
N ALA A 4 0.91 -6.64 -2.88
CA ALA A 4 1.60 -6.17 -1.68
C ALA A 4 1.34 -7.13 -0.52
N HIS A 5 2.10 -6.98 0.55
CA HIS A 5 1.95 -7.73 1.78
C HIS A 5 1.75 -6.79 2.98
N PRO A 6 1.05 -7.21 4.04
CA PRO A 6 0.68 -6.33 5.15
C PRO A 6 1.87 -5.84 5.98
N ASP A 7 3.02 -6.51 5.88
CA ASP A 7 4.27 -6.17 6.54
C ASP A 7 5.17 -5.23 5.72
N GLU A 8 4.85 -5.01 4.44
CA GLU A 8 5.58 -4.06 3.60
C GLU A 8 5.26 -2.61 3.97
N THR A 9 6.26 -1.76 3.81
CA THR A 9 6.09 -0.33 3.99
C THR A 9 5.23 0.27 2.87
N VAL A 10 4.57 1.38 3.19
CA VAL A 10 3.82 2.17 2.20
C VAL A 10 4.73 2.66 1.06
N HIS A 11 6.02 2.92 1.36
CA HIS A 11 7.00 3.35 0.35
C HIS A 11 7.27 2.24 -0.68
N GLU A 12 7.51 1.00 -0.25
CA GLU A 12 7.71 -0.14 -1.15
C GLU A 12 6.46 -0.43 -2.01
N ALA A 13 5.26 -0.24 -1.47
CA ALA A 13 4.04 -0.31 -2.25
C ALA A 13 3.96 0.82 -3.30
N LEU A 14 4.32 2.04 -2.94
CA LEU A 14 4.32 3.20 -3.84
C LEU A 14 5.31 3.05 -5.00
N ASP A 15 6.52 2.58 -4.72
CA ASP A 15 7.55 2.37 -5.75
C ASP A 15 7.07 1.37 -6.80
N ARG A 16 6.45 0.25 -6.38
CA ARG A 16 5.88 -0.73 -7.32
C ARG A 16 4.70 -0.18 -8.11
N LEU A 17 3.82 0.63 -7.50
CA LEU A 17 2.74 1.33 -8.21
C LEU A 17 3.31 2.23 -9.32
N TYR A 18 4.43 2.91 -9.06
CA TYR A 18 5.10 3.81 -9.99
C TYR A 18 5.82 3.04 -11.12
N GLU A 19 6.70 2.09 -10.76
CA GLU A 19 7.50 1.30 -11.71
C GLU A 19 6.67 0.49 -12.71
N ARG A 20 5.44 0.16 -12.35
CA ARG A 20 4.54 -0.66 -13.15
C ARG A 20 3.40 0.14 -13.78
N ASP A 21 3.36 1.45 -13.54
CA ASP A 21 2.31 2.38 -13.97
C ASP A 21 0.89 1.86 -13.67
N ILE A 22 0.67 1.41 -12.44
CA ILE A 22 -0.64 0.93 -11.99
C ILE A 22 -1.17 1.72 -10.79
N GLY A 23 -2.49 1.81 -10.69
CA GLY A 23 -3.15 2.64 -9.67
C GLY A 23 -3.42 1.97 -8.33
N ARG A 24 -3.35 0.63 -8.26
CA ARG A 24 -3.74 -0.14 -7.07
C ARG A 24 -3.01 -1.48 -6.99
N LEU A 25 -2.80 -1.96 -5.77
CA LEU A 25 -2.23 -3.26 -5.43
C LEU A 25 -3.18 -4.02 -4.50
N PRO A 26 -3.53 -5.29 -4.81
CA PRO A 26 -4.09 -6.17 -3.79
C PRO A 26 -3.03 -6.47 -2.72
N VAL A 27 -3.45 -6.42 -1.45
CA VAL A 27 -2.64 -6.82 -0.31
C VAL A 27 -3.04 -8.24 0.07
N VAL A 28 -2.12 -9.19 0.00
CA VAL A 28 -2.37 -10.61 0.32
C VAL A 28 -1.52 -11.06 1.50
N ASP A 29 -2.00 -12.09 2.20
CA ASP A 29 -1.25 -12.73 3.27
C ASP A 29 0.08 -13.29 2.74
N ARG A 30 1.13 -13.23 3.56
CA ARG A 30 2.47 -13.72 3.19
C ARG A 30 2.49 -15.24 3.17
N GLU A 31 1.78 -15.87 4.11
CA GLU A 31 1.74 -17.32 4.29
C GLU A 31 0.68 -17.98 3.41
N ASP A 32 -0.39 -17.24 3.05
CA ASP A 32 -1.43 -17.69 2.13
C ASP A 32 -1.72 -16.65 1.02
N PRO A 33 -1.08 -16.77 -0.16
CA PRO A 33 -1.28 -15.85 -1.28
C PRO A 33 -2.71 -15.80 -1.84
N ASN A 34 -3.57 -16.79 -1.54
CA ASN A 34 -4.98 -16.78 -1.95
C ASN A 34 -5.86 -15.96 -1.00
N ARG A 35 -5.34 -15.65 0.19
CA ARG A 35 -6.04 -14.84 1.19
C ARG A 35 -5.81 -13.36 0.91
N LEU A 36 -6.80 -12.73 0.31
CA LEU A 36 -6.85 -11.27 0.16
C LEU A 36 -7.08 -10.61 1.53
N ILE A 37 -6.16 -9.75 1.94
CA ILE A 37 -6.26 -8.94 3.15
C ILE A 37 -6.93 -7.59 2.84
N GLY A 38 -6.61 -6.99 1.69
CA GLY A 38 -7.18 -5.70 1.31
C GLY A 38 -6.66 -5.18 -0.03
N ILE A 39 -6.84 -3.88 -0.27
CA ILE A 39 -6.35 -3.18 -1.47
C ILE A 39 -5.74 -1.85 -1.01
N ILE A 40 -4.61 -1.49 -1.59
CA ILE A 40 -3.99 -0.17 -1.44
C ILE A 40 -3.91 0.53 -2.81
N SER A 41 -4.30 1.80 -2.87
CA SER A 41 -4.21 2.63 -4.06
C SER A 41 -3.37 3.89 -3.84
N ARG A 42 -2.98 4.55 -4.93
CA ARG A 42 -2.27 5.86 -4.87
C ARG A 42 -3.05 6.89 -4.05
N SER A 43 -4.38 6.90 -4.17
CA SER A 43 -5.26 7.81 -3.42
C SER A 43 -5.27 7.51 -1.92
N ASP A 44 -5.22 6.24 -1.53
CA ASP A 44 -5.15 5.84 -0.11
C ASP A 44 -3.84 6.31 0.52
N ILE A 45 -2.73 6.16 -0.21
CA ILE A 45 -1.39 6.58 0.21
C ILE A 45 -1.35 8.10 0.40
N ILE A 46 -1.80 8.87 -0.59
CA ILE A 46 -1.85 10.33 -0.50
C ILE A 46 -2.71 10.76 0.70
N ARG A 47 -3.87 10.15 0.88
CA ARG A 47 -4.76 10.45 2.02
C ARG A 47 -4.08 10.15 3.36
N ALA A 48 -3.36 9.05 3.47
CA ALA A 48 -2.64 8.68 4.69
C ALA A 48 -1.52 9.69 5.01
N PHE A 49 -0.79 10.17 4.00
CA PHE A 49 0.23 11.22 4.17
C PHE A 49 -0.35 12.53 4.66
N GLU A 50 -1.48 12.97 4.12
CA GLU A 50 -2.13 14.22 4.57
C GLU A 50 -2.62 14.11 6.01
N ILE A 51 -3.23 12.98 6.39
CA ILE A 51 -3.60 12.70 7.79
C ILE A 51 -2.37 12.70 8.70
N GLY A 52 -1.25 12.12 8.24
CA GLY A 52 -0.01 12.06 9.00
C GLY A 52 0.61 13.43 9.29
N LYS A 53 0.53 14.37 8.33
CA LYS A 53 1.03 15.75 8.50
C LYS A 53 0.26 16.53 9.57
N GLU A 54 -1.04 16.30 9.68
CA GLU A 54 -1.91 17.03 10.61
C GLU A 54 -1.78 16.53 12.06
N ARG A 55 -1.12 15.39 12.29
CA ARG A 55 -0.93 14.84 13.63
C ARG A 55 0.39 15.35 14.23
N PRO A 56 0.36 16.08 15.36
CA PRO A 56 1.57 16.38 16.10
C PRO A 56 2.27 15.07 16.47
N VAL A 57 3.58 15.00 16.22
CA VAL A 57 4.41 13.91 16.76
C VAL A 57 4.66 14.27 18.22
N GLU A 58 3.90 13.66 19.14
CA GLU A 58 4.18 13.69 20.58
C GLU A 58 5.39 12.82 20.92
#